data_AF-A0A4Q3FUY2-F1
#
_entry.id   AF-A0A4Q3FUY2-F1
#
_cell.length_a   1.000
_cell.length_b   1.000
_cell.length_c   1.000
_cell.angle_alpha   90.00
_cell.angle_beta   90.00
_cell.angle_gamma   90.00
#
_symmetry.space_group_name_H-M   'P 1'
#
loop_
_entity.id
_entity.type
_entity.pdbx_description
1 polymer ?
#
loop_
_entity_poly.entity_id
_entity_poly.type
_entity_poly.pdbx_seq_one_letter_code
_entity_poly.pdbx_strand_id
1 'polypeptide(L)'
;MRQTWRWFGPKDLCSIDDITQVGAVGVVSALHHVPNGVVWTPEEIAKRYKEIATRKDGTASGLTWDVVESLPVSEDIKKQKGNWREHIANYKISMRNLAESGMEVICYNFMPVLDWTRTDLRWTVPNGGSCMRFDINDFAAFDIYIL
;
A
#
# COMPACT_ATOMS: atom_id res chain seq x y z
N MET A 1 -14.96 8.10 15.17
CA MET A 1 -14.36 7.13 14.22
C MET A 1 -13.65 7.94 13.14
N ARG A 2 -12.40 7.61 12.81
CA ARG A 2 -11.67 8.29 11.73
C ARG A 2 -11.74 7.42 10.47
N GLN A 3 -12.43 7.91 9.45
CA GLN A 3 -12.68 7.16 8.21
C GLN A 3 -11.59 7.47 7.20
N THR A 4 -10.83 6.45 6.82
CA THR A 4 -9.69 6.57 5.91
C THR A 4 -9.91 5.78 4.63
N TRP A 5 -9.29 6.21 3.54
CA TRP A 5 -9.36 5.54 2.23
C TRP A 5 -7.97 5.16 1.72
N ARG A 6 -7.79 3.95 1.18
CA ARG A 6 -6.52 3.54 0.58
C ARG A 6 -6.38 4.10 -0.83
N TRP A 7 -5.36 4.93 -1.04
CA TRP A 7 -5.06 5.56 -2.32
C TRP A 7 -3.65 5.22 -2.78
N PHE A 8 -3.51 4.71 -4.00
CA PHE A 8 -2.25 4.16 -4.54
C PHE A 8 -1.31 5.22 -5.14
N GLY A 9 -1.68 6.49 -5.12
CA GLY A 9 -0.88 7.57 -5.69
C GLY A 9 -1.47 8.13 -7.00
N PRO A 10 -0.73 9.00 -7.72
CA PRO A 10 -1.26 9.74 -8.88
C PRO A 10 -1.78 8.88 -10.05
N LYS A 11 -1.45 7.58 -10.07
CA LYS A 11 -1.90 6.63 -11.11
C LYS A 11 -3.14 5.83 -10.69
N ASP A 12 -3.65 6.04 -9.48
CA ASP A 12 -4.90 5.43 -9.04
C ASP A 12 -6.07 5.96 -9.88
N LEU A 13 -6.99 5.08 -10.26
CA LEU A 13 -8.20 5.47 -10.98
C LEU A 13 -9.17 6.24 -10.06
N CYS A 14 -9.14 5.97 -8.76
CA CYS A 14 -9.84 6.75 -7.75
C CYS A 14 -9.02 8.00 -7.42
N SER A 15 -9.60 9.17 -7.66
CA SER A 15 -8.93 10.46 -7.45
C SER A 15 -9.13 10.99 -6.04
N ILE A 16 -8.27 11.94 -5.63
CA ILE A 16 -8.42 12.68 -4.37
C ILE A 16 -9.82 13.32 -4.25
N ASP A 17 -10.34 13.87 -5.33
CA ASP A 17 -11.69 14.44 -5.40
C ASP A 17 -12.76 13.40 -5.05
N ASP A 18 -12.68 12.19 -5.60
CA ASP A 18 -13.63 11.09 -5.29
C ASP A 18 -13.56 10.70 -3.81
N ILE A 19 -12.34 10.63 -3.25
CA ILE A 19 -12.11 10.31 -1.83
C ILE A 19 -12.76 11.36 -0.92
N THR A 20 -12.68 12.64 -1.28
CA THR A 20 -13.36 13.70 -0.51
C THR A 20 -14.89 13.59 -0.58
N GLN A 21 -15.45 13.16 -1.71
CA GLN A 21 -16.90 13.05 -1.90
C GLN A 21 -17.52 11.88 -1.12
N VAL A 22 -16.78 10.79 -0.90
CA VAL A 22 -17.24 9.66 -0.08
C VAL A 22 -17.15 9.92 1.43
N GLY A 23 -16.67 11.11 1.84
CA GLY A 23 -16.62 11.55 3.23
C GLY A 23 -15.42 11.01 4.01
N ALA A 24 -14.41 10.44 3.35
CA ALA A 24 -13.15 10.11 4.01
C ALA A 24 -12.44 11.39 4.45
N VAL A 25 -11.83 11.34 5.64
CA VAL A 25 -11.10 12.48 6.25
C VAL A 25 -9.59 12.27 6.27
N GLY A 26 -9.14 11.10 5.83
CA GLY A 26 -7.75 10.71 5.80
C GLY A 26 -7.47 9.63 4.76
N VAL A 27 -6.20 9.46 4.46
CA VAL A 27 -5.71 8.56 3.41
C VAL A 27 -4.75 7.54 4.02
N VAL A 28 -4.88 6.30 3.55
CA VAL A 28 -3.89 5.24 3.68
C VAL A 28 -3.12 5.16 2.36
N SER A 29 -1.78 5.24 2.39
CA SER A 29 -0.99 5.25 1.14
C SER A 29 0.44 4.72 1.34
N ALA A 30 1.19 4.53 0.25
CA ALA A 30 2.59 4.11 0.26
C ALA A 30 3.36 4.55 -1.00
N LEU A 31 4.69 4.66 -0.92
CA LEU A 31 5.54 5.06 -2.04
C LEU A 31 5.84 3.87 -2.97
N HIS A 32 4.84 3.42 -3.73
CA HIS A 32 4.91 2.23 -4.60
C HIS A 32 5.97 2.28 -5.70
N HIS A 33 6.47 3.47 -6.04
CA HIS A 33 7.54 3.64 -7.03
C HIS A 33 8.95 3.49 -6.43
N VAL A 34 9.10 3.49 -5.10
CA VAL A 34 10.38 3.27 -4.43
C VAL A 34 10.63 1.77 -4.33
N PRO A 35 11.75 1.23 -4.86
CA PRO A 35 12.03 -0.21 -4.80
C PRO A 35 12.12 -0.75 -3.37
N ASN A 36 11.78 -2.03 -3.19
CA ASN A 36 11.86 -2.71 -1.89
C ASN A 36 13.29 -2.69 -1.34
N GLY A 37 13.45 -2.37 -0.06
CA GLY A 37 14.76 -2.30 0.60
C GLY A 37 15.49 -0.97 0.42
N VAL A 38 14.98 -0.06 -0.42
CA VAL A 38 15.51 1.31 -0.60
C VAL A 38 14.89 2.26 0.43
N VAL A 39 15.68 3.24 0.89
CA VAL A 39 15.23 4.26 1.83
C VAL A 39 14.12 5.13 1.22
N TRP A 40 13.03 5.33 1.96
CA TRP A 40 12.07 6.38 1.67
C TRP A 40 12.62 7.72 2.16
N THR A 41 12.97 8.61 1.24
CA THR A 41 13.59 9.90 1.60
C THR A 41 12.53 10.90 2.08
N PRO A 42 12.91 11.91 2.90
CA PRO A 42 12.00 12.95 3.34
C PRO A 42 11.32 13.68 2.17
N GLU A 43 12.02 13.86 1.05
CA GLU A 43 11.50 14.54 -0.14
C GLU A 43 10.35 13.77 -0.80
N GLU A 44 10.48 12.45 -0.93
CA GLU A 44 9.43 11.61 -1.52
C GLU A 44 8.22 11.48 -0.58
N ILE A 45 8.46 11.43 0.74
CA ILE A 45 7.40 11.47 1.75
C ILE A 45 6.64 12.80 1.66
N ALA A 46 7.35 13.94 1.65
CA ALA A 46 6.76 15.26 1.53
C ALA A 46 5.98 15.45 0.22
N LYS A 47 6.49 14.89 -0.88
CA LYS A 47 5.79 14.87 -2.16
C LYS A 47 4.45 14.14 -2.05
N ARG A 48 4.39 12.98 -1.39
CA ARG A 48 3.13 12.26 -1.18
C ARG A 48 2.15 13.04 -0.31
N TYR A 49 2.61 13.69 0.76
CA TYR A 49 1.74 14.59 1.54
C TYR A 49 1.14 15.69 0.66
N LYS A 50 1.94 16.31 -0.20
CA LYS A 50 1.46 17.35 -1.14
C LYS A 50 0.43 16.81 -2.13
N GLU A 51 0.69 15.63 -2.71
CA GLU A 51 -0.25 14.96 -3.62
C GLU A 51 -1.60 14.70 -2.95
N ILE A 52 -1.60 14.20 -1.70
CA ILE A 52 -2.83 13.93 -0.95
C ILE A 52 -3.56 15.22 -0.57
N ALA A 53 -2.82 16.28 -0.23
CA ALA A 53 -3.38 17.56 0.20
C ALA A 53 -3.95 18.42 -0.93
N THR A 54 -3.83 18.00 -2.21
CA THR A 54 -4.17 18.82 -3.37
C THR A 54 -5.18 18.14 -4.28
N ARG A 55 -6.25 18.84 -4.66
CA ARG A 55 -7.25 18.38 -5.64
C ARG A 55 -6.76 18.59 -7.07
N LYS A 56 -7.48 18.02 -8.04
CA LYS A 56 -7.19 18.18 -9.48
C LYS A 56 -7.13 19.65 -9.93
N ASP A 57 -7.95 20.52 -9.35
CA ASP A 57 -8.01 21.95 -9.67
C ASP A 57 -6.95 22.79 -8.93
N GLY A 58 -6.09 22.17 -8.12
CA GLY A 58 -5.04 22.83 -7.34
C GLY A 58 -5.49 23.35 -5.97
N THR A 59 -6.78 23.20 -5.62
CA THR A 59 -7.28 23.58 -4.29
C THR A 59 -6.90 22.55 -3.23
N ALA A 60 -6.98 22.94 -1.95
CA ALA A 60 -6.70 22.03 -0.85
C ALA A 60 -7.78 20.93 -0.76
N SER A 61 -7.36 19.66 -0.65
CA SER A 61 -8.28 18.53 -0.49
C SER A 61 -8.91 18.46 0.90
N GLY A 62 -8.17 18.92 1.92
CA GLY A 62 -8.51 18.76 3.33
C GLY A 62 -8.19 17.35 3.89
N LEU A 63 -7.68 16.44 3.06
CA LEU A 63 -7.26 15.10 3.47
C LEU A 63 -5.86 15.13 4.10
N THR A 64 -5.64 14.28 5.08
CA THR A 64 -4.32 13.99 5.65
C THR A 64 -3.85 12.59 5.26
N TRP A 65 -2.55 12.34 5.32
CA TRP A 65 -2.00 10.99 5.19
C TRP A 65 -1.79 10.40 6.58
N ASP A 66 -2.64 9.45 6.97
CA ASP A 66 -2.74 8.98 8.36
C ASP A 66 -2.04 7.65 8.60
N VAL A 67 -1.98 6.80 7.58
CA VAL A 67 -1.43 5.44 7.69
C VAL A 67 -0.58 5.14 6.47
N VAL A 68 0.61 4.60 6.71
CA VAL A 68 1.40 3.95 5.66
C VAL A 68 0.91 2.52 5.46
N GLU A 69 0.44 2.16 4.27
CA GLU A 69 0.16 0.76 3.92
C GLU A 69 0.66 0.44 2.50
N SER A 70 1.87 -0.07 2.35
CA SER A 70 2.82 -0.51 3.39
C SER A 70 4.23 0.04 3.19
N LEU A 71 5.02 0.05 4.26
CA LEU A 71 6.48 0.08 4.15
C LEU A 71 6.96 -1.36 3.94
N PRO A 72 7.39 -1.74 2.73
CA PRO A 72 7.57 -3.14 2.37
C PRO A 72 8.78 -3.78 3.05
N VAL A 73 8.58 -4.95 3.65
CA VAL A 73 9.68 -5.81 4.13
C VAL A 73 10.21 -6.60 2.93
N SER A 74 11.46 -6.37 2.54
CA SER A 74 12.06 -7.05 1.39
C SER A 74 12.20 -8.57 1.58
N GLU A 75 12.21 -9.33 0.49
CA GLU A 75 12.44 -10.79 0.52
C GLU A 75 13.80 -11.17 1.10
N ASP A 76 14.84 -10.34 0.91
CA ASP A 76 16.16 -10.57 1.51
C ASP A 76 16.09 -10.57 3.04
N ILE A 77 15.30 -9.66 3.63
CA ILE A 77 15.02 -9.65 5.08
C ILE A 77 14.30 -10.94 5.49
N LYS A 78 13.23 -11.32 4.78
CA LYS A 78 12.42 -12.51 5.11
C LYS A 78 13.26 -13.80 5.06
N LYS A 79 14.17 -13.91 4.09
CA LYS A 79 15.06 -15.07 3.90
C LYS A 79 16.36 -15.00 4.73
N GLN A 80 16.69 -13.84 5.28
CA GLN A 80 18.02 -13.52 5.84
C GLN A 80 19.18 -13.89 4.89
N LYS A 81 19.01 -13.62 3.60
CA LYS A 81 20.01 -13.87 2.54
C LYS A 81 20.21 -12.59 1.73
N GLY A 82 21.36 -12.46 1.05
CA GLY A 82 21.68 -11.25 0.29
C GLY A 82 21.93 -10.04 1.18
N ASN A 83 21.40 -8.88 0.78
CA ASN A 83 21.68 -7.59 1.41
C ASN A 83 20.75 -7.28 2.61
N TRP A 84 20.28 -8.32 3.29
CA TRP A 84 19.25 -8.20 4.34
C TRP A 84 19.62 -7.25 5.48
N ARG A 85 20.92 -7.16 5.85
CA ARG A 85 21.40 -6.25 6.89
C ARG A 85 21.26 -4.79 6.48
N GLU A 86 21.60 -4.48 5.23
CA GLU A 86 21.44 -3.15 4.66
C GLU A 86 19.95 -2.81 4.53
N HIS A 87 19.12 -3.73 4.04
CA HIS A 87 17.68 -3.50 3.95
C HIS A 87 17.04 -3.24 5.33
N ILE A 88 17.48 -3.92 6.41
CA ILE A 88 17.05 -3.59 7.78
C ILE A 88 17.47 -2.16 8.17
N ALA A 89 18.70 -1.76 7.85
CA ALA A 89 19.18 -0.40 8.12
C ALA A 89 18.32 0.63 7.38
N ASN A 90 18.04 0.40 6.09
CA ASN A 90 17.20 1.25 5.25
C ASN A 90 15.74 1.31 5.74
N TYR A 91 15.20 0.17 6.21
CA TYR A 91 13.86 0.12 6.80
C TYR A 91 13.79 1.01 8.05
N LYS A 92 14.79 0.95 8.93
CA LYS A 92 14.89 1.82 10.12
C LYS A 92 15.03 3.29 9.77
N ILE A 93 15.79 3.63 8.72
CA ILE A 93 15.91 5.02 8.24
C ILE A 93 14.55 5.51 7.72
N SER A 94 13.88 4.70 6.89
CA SER A 94 12.54 5.04 6.35
C SER A 94 11.52 5.26 7.47
N MET A 95 11.52 4.40 8.50
CA MET A 95 10.67 4.59 9.68
C MET A 95 10.97 5.90 10.43
N ARG A 96 12.24 6.29 10.57
CA ARG A 96 12.60 7.58 11.19
C ARG A 96 12.12 8.76 10.36
N ASN A 97 12.35 8.73 9.04
CA ASN A 97 11.89 9.80 8.14
C ASN A 97 10.36 9.96 8.18
N LEU A 98 9.64 8.84 8.22
CA LEU A 98 8.18 8.84 8.40
C LEU A 98 7.77 9.42 9.77
N ALA A 99 8.42 9.00 10.85
CA ALA A 99 8.13 9.55 12.18
C ALA A 99 8.41 11.06 12.24
N GLU A 100 9.51 11.53 11.66
CA GLU A 100 9.86 12.95 11.56
C GLU A 100 8.88 13.76 10.70
N SER A 101 8.21 13.13 9.72
CA SER A 101 7.11 13.76 8.97
C SER A 101 5.77 13.76 9.72
N GLY A 102 5.72 13.22 10.94
CA GLY A 102 4.51 13.10 11.75
C GLY A 102 3.67 11.86 11.48
N MET A 103 4.18 10.86 10.76
CA MET A 103 3.49 9.58 10.57
C MET A 103 3.59 8.72 11.85
N GLU A 104 2.45 8.28 12.36
CA GLU A 104 2.38 7.49 13.60
C GLU A 104 2.06 6.01 13.36
N VAL A 105 1.47 5.67 12.21
CA VAL A 105 0.96 4.32 11.93
C VAL A 105 1.55 3.76 10.64
N ILE A 106 2.24 2.63 10.75
CA ILE A 106 2.80 1.89 9.62
C ILE A 106 2.24 0.47 9.64
N CYS A 107 1.42 0.15 8.64
CA CYS A 107 0.95 -1.19 8.34
C CYS A 107 1.99 -1.92 7.46
N TYR A 108 2.27 -3.19 7.79
CA TYR A 108 3.20 -4.05 7.06
C TYR A 108 2.77 -5.52 7.18
N ASN A 109 3.34 -6.39 6.34
CA ASN A 109 3.18 -7.84 6.45
C ASN A 109 4.53 -8.55 6.36
N PHE A 110 4.53 -9.84 6.70
CA PHE A 110 5.69 -10.72 6.60
C PHE A 110 5.38 -12.00 5.79
N MET A 111 4.50 -11.88 4.79
CA MET A 111 4.14 -13.00 3.92
C MET A 111 5.28 -13.28 2.94
N PRO A 112 5.87 -14.49 2.91
CA PRO A 112 6.99 -14.79 2.04
C PRO A 112 6.52 -14.98 0.59
N VAL A 113 7.26 -14.41 -0.38
CA VAL A 113 7.03 -14.53 -1.83
C VAL A 113 5.71 -13.92 -2.34
N LEU A 114 4.56 -14.44 -1.88
CA LEU A 114 3.23 -14.00 -2.29
C LEU A 114 2.56 -13.22 -1.17
N ASP A 115 1.96 -12.07 -1.53
CA ASP A 115 1.10 -11.30 -0.64
C ASP A 115 -0.33 -11.90 -0.66
N TRP A 116 -1.35 -11.12 -0.30
CA TRP A 116 -2.75 -11.58 -0.31
C TRP A 116 -3.12 -12.30 -1.63
N THR A 117 -3.65 -13.52 -1.52
CA THR A 117 -3.82 -14.44 -2.66
C THR A 117 -5.30 -14.72 -2.94
N ARG A 118 -5.68 -14.75 -4.22
CA ARG A 118 -7.03 -15.06 -4.73
C ARG A 118 -6.92 -15.91 -5.99
N THR A 119 -7.89 -16.80 -6.22
CA THR A 119 -7.95 -17.63 -7.43
C THR A 119 -8.89 -17.05 -8.48
N ASP A 120 -9.85 -16.21 -8.08
CA ASP A 120 -10.72 -15.46 -8.99
C ASP A 120 -10.88 -14.01 -8.51
N LEU A 121 -10.67 -13.06 -9.42
CA LEU A 121 -10.74 -11.62 -9.16
C LEU A 121 -12.11 -11.00 -9.50
N ARG A 122 -13.01 -11.74 -10.16
CA ARG A 122 -14.32 -11.24 -10.64
C ARG A 122 -15.44 -12.27 -10.49
N TRP A 123 -15.44 -13.01 -9.38
CA TRP A 123 -16.48 -13.99 -9.07
C TRP A 123 -17.85 -13.30 -8.94
N THR A 124 -18.84 -13.71 -9.75
CA THR A 124 -20.17 -13.09 -9.75
C THR A 124 -21.01 -13.60 -8.58
N VAL A 125 -21.63 -12.68 -7.85
CA VAL A 125 -22.53 -12.97 -6.72
C VAL A 125 -24.01 -12.85 -7.11
N PRO A 126 -24.97 -13.42 -6.34
CA PRO A 126 -26.36 -13.53 -6.76
C PRO A 126 -27.08 -12.22 -7.11
N ASN A 127 -26.62 -11.09 -6.58
CA ASN A 127 -27.18 -9.77 -6.88
C ASN A 127 -26.58 -9.12 -8.15
N GLY A 128 -25.75 -9.83 -8.90
CA GLY A 128 -25.11 -9.35 -10.13
C GLY A 128 -23.80 -8.57 -9.94
N GLY A 129 -23.37 -8.33 -8.69
CA GLY A 129 -22.06 -7.77 -8.39
C GLY A 129 -20.93 -8.78 -8.58
N SER A 130 -19.67 -8.33 -8.46
CA SER A 130 -18.50 -9.20 -8.41
C SER A 130 -17.72 -9.05 -7.09
N CYS A 131 -17.06 -10.13 -6.67
CA CYS A 131 -16.13 -10.13 -5.55
C CYS A 131 -14.86 -10.94 -5.88
N MET A 132 -13.86 -10.83 -5.02
CA MET A 132 -12.68 -11.70 -5.08
C MET A 132 -12.95 -12.99 -4.30
N ARG A 133 -12.52 -14.13 -4.85
CA ARG A 133 -12.70 -15.46 -4.25
C ARG A 133 -11.36 -16.20 -4.17
N PHE A 134 -11.23 -17.03 -3.13
CA PHE A 134 -10.23 -18.07 -3.07
C PHE A 134 -10.95 -19.43 -3.09
N ASP A 135 -10.60 -20.28 -4.04
CA ASP A 135 -11.08 -21.65 -4.15
C ASP A 135 -9.91 -22.62 -4.00
N ILE A 136 -10.03 -23.56 -3.06
CA ILE A 136 -8.95 -24.49 -2.75
C ILE A 136 -8.68 -25.50 -3.88
N ASN A 137 -9.69 -25.86 -4.67
CA ASN A 137 -9.53 -26.79 -5.78
C ASN A 137 -8.82 -26.12 -6.95
N ASP A 138 -9.18 -24.87 -7.27
CA ASP A 138 -8.49 -24.09 -8.31
C ASP A 138 -7.03 -23.86 -7.91
N PHE A 139 -6.78 -23.52 -6.63
CA PHE A 139 -5.43 -23.35 -6.12
C PHE A 139 -4.61 -24.65 -6.17
N ALA A 140 -5.21 -25.79 -5.78
CA ALA A 140 -4.57 -27.09 -5.87
C ALA A 140 -4.30 -27.50 -7.32
N ALA A 141 -5.20 -27.19 -8.24
CA ALA A 141 -4.99 -27.46 -9.66
C ALA A 141 -3.81 -26.64 -10.22
N PHE A 142 -3.70 -25.37 -9.83
CA PHE A 142 -2.53 -24.54 -10.16
C PHE A 142 -1.23 -25.14 -9.62
N ASP A 143 -1.19 -25.50 -8.33
CA ASP A 143 0.02 -26.01 -7.67
C ASP A 143 0.47 -27.38 -8.21
N ILE A 144 -0.48 -28.28 -8.49
CA ILE A 144 -0.17 -29.66 -8.89
C ILE A 144 0.12 -29.76 -10.40
N TYR A 145 -0.57 -28.96 -11.24
CA TYR A 145 -0.58 -29.17 -12.69
C TYR A 145 -0.05 -28.00 -13.52
N ILE A 146 0.22 -26.83 -12.94
CA ILE A 146 0.63 -25.62 -13.70
C ILE A 146 2.00 -25.10 -13.27
N LEU A 147 2.27 -24.98 -11.95
CA LEU A 147 3.48 -24.37 -11.38
C LEU A 147 4.75 -25.18 -11.67
#